data_AF-A0A1B6GFU9-F1
#
_entry.id   AF-A0A1B6GFU9-F1
#
_cell.length_a   1.000
_cell.length_b   1.000
_cell.length_c   1.000
_cell.angle_alpha   90.00
_cell.angle_beta   90.00
_cell.angle_gamma   90.00
#
_symmetry.space_group_name_H-M   'P 1'
#
loop_
_entity.id
_entity.type
_entity.pdbx_description
1 polymer ?
#
loop_
_entity_poly.entity_id
_entity_poly.type
_entity_poly.pdbx_seq_one_letter_code
_entity_poly.pdbx_strand_id
1 'polypeptide(L)'
;TILTVCVTFIMAASSYCLDGISCPLIVSREEWGARPPKSRETLSTPVSLVTIHHTYIPPACYSLEACKKAMVSMQNHHMDDNGWADIGYNFVIGDEYVFMGRGWQTVGAHAKAYNNISIGISFIGDYREEVPSQQMLSLGKALIQCGIDNNFI
;
A
#
# COMPACT_ATOMS: atom_id res chain seq x y z
N THR A 1 -11.35 30.37 -35.04
CA THR A 1 -10.57 29.57 -36.00
C THR A 1 -9.27 29.11 -35.38
N ILE A 2 -9.28 27.96 -34.70
CA ILE A 2 -8.13 27.05 -34.61
C ILE A 2 -8.72 25.67 -34.90
N LEU A 3 -8.08 25.01 -35.84
CA LEU A 3 -8.58 23.90 -36.64
C LEU A 3 -8.24 22.58 -35.92
N THR A 4 -9.24 21.84 -35.47
CA THR A 4 -9.06 20.44 -35.06
C THR A 4 -9.01 19.59 -36.32
N VAL A 5 -7.81 19.19 -36.75
CA VAL A 5 -7.64 18.21 -37.82
C VAL A 5 -7.61 16.83 -37.20
N CYS A 6 -8.75 16.14 -37.19
CA CYS A 6 -8.80 14.71 -36.95
C CYS A 6 -8.31 13.98 -38.19
N VAL A 7 -7.08 13.47 -38.15
CA VAL A 7 -6.58 12.54 -39.18
C VAL A 7 -7.28 11.20 -38.92
N THR A 8 -8.27 10.88 -39.74
CA THR A 8 -8.93 9.57 -39.74
C THR A 8 -8.06 8.58 -40.51
N PHE A 9 -7.37 7.69 -39.80
CA PHE A 9 -6.97 6.40 -40.33
C PHE A 9 -7.62 5.29 -39.52
N ILE A 10 -8.22 4.37 -40.27
CA ILE A 10 -9.07 3.25 -39.88
C ILE A 10 -8.36 2.37 -38.85
N MET A 11 -8.99 2.15 -37.69
CA MET A 11 -9.18 0.87 -36.98
C MET A 11 -9.75 1.15 -35.58
N ALA A 12 -10.90 0.55 -35.30
CA ALA A 12 -11.59 0.35 -34.01
C ALA A 12 -11.34 1.34 -32.85
N ALA A 13 -12.44 1.98 -32.44
CA ALA A 13 -12.56 2.81 -31.25
C ALA A 13 -11.88 2.21 -30.00
N SER A 14 -11.04 3.00 -29.36
CA SER A 14 -11.06 3.20 -27.92
C SER A 14 -10.45 4.56 -27.61
N SER A 15 -11.33 5.55 -27.39
CA SER A 15 -10.95 6.75 -26.66
C SER A 15 -10.63 6.32 -25.22
N TYR A 16 -9.36 6.15 -24.88
CA TYR A 16 -8.97 5.94 -23.49
C TYR A 16 -8.97 7.29 -22.77
N CYS A 17 -10.14 7.68 -22.27
CA CYS A 17 -10.21 8.53 -21.10
C CYS A 17 -10.43 7.60 -19.90
N LEU A 18 -9.35 7.08 -19.32
CA LEU A 18 -9.40 6.30 -18.08
C LEU A 18 -9.21 7.23 -16.87
N ASP A 19 -10.11 8.20 -16.70
CA ASP A 19 -10.21 8.97 -15.45
C ASP A 19 -11.13 8.22 -14.46
N GLY A 20 -10.64 7.07 -14.02
CA GLY A 20 -11.20 6.30 -12.93
C GLY A 20 -10.07 5.48 -12.34
N ILE A 21 -9.42 6.00 -11.30
CA ILE A 21 -8.38 5.28 -10.57
C ILE A 21 -9.07 4.09 -9.91
N SER A 22 -9.04 2.93 -10.56
CA SER A 22 -9.39 1.67 -9.92
C SER A 22 -8.41 1.40 -8.80
N CYS A 23 -8.90 0.79 -7.72
CA CYS A 23 -8.04 0.33 -6.63
C CYS A 23 -6.83 -0.43 -7.17
N PRO A 24 -5.61 -0.16 -6.66
CA PRO A 24 -4.44 -0.93 -7.09
C PRO A 24 -4.65 -2.40 -6.73
N LEU A 25 -4.04 -3.30 -7.51
CA LEU A 25 -4.02 -4.71 -7.15
C LEU A 25 -3.26 -4.86 -5.82
N ILE A 26 -3.93 -5.45 -4.82
CA ILE A 26 -3.34 -5.68 -3.50
C ILE A 26 -2.95 -7.16 -3.41
N VAL A 27 -1.65 -7.43 -3.26
CA VAL A 27 -1.13 -8.75 -2.93
C VAL A 27 -1.64 -9.13 -1.54
N SER A 28 -2.48 -10.16 -1.51
CA SER A 28 -3.13 -10.64 -0.29
C SER A 28 -2.12 -11.25 0.67
N ARG A 29 -2.54 -11.40 1.93
CA ARG A 29 -1.75 -12.04 2.98
C ARG A 29 -1.28 -13.45 2.61
N GLU A 30 -2.15 -14.23 1.98
CA GLU A 30 -1.82 -15.59 1.54
C GLU A 30 -0.74 -15.57 0.44
N GLU A 31 -0.88 -14.68 -0.55
CA GLU A 31 0.03 -14.60 -1.69
C GLU A 31 1.46 -14.21 -1.33
N TRP A 32 1.65 -13.39 -0.28
CA TRP A 32 3.00 -13.05 0.20
C TRP A 32 3.53 -13.98 1.29
N GLY A 33 2.76 -14.99 1.71
CA GLY A 33 3.20 -15.97 2.71
C GLY A 33 3.10 -15.48 4.15
N ALA A 34 2.12 -14.62 4.45
CA ALA A 34 1.87 -14.15 5.80
C ALA A 34 1.53 -15.30 6.74
N ARG A 35 2.15 -15.34 7.92
CA ARG A 35 1.63 -16.18 9.00
C ARG A 35 0.36 -15.56 9.62
N PRO A 36 -0.48 -16.37 10.30
CA PRO A 36 -1.67 -15.86 10.98
C PRO A 36 -1.32 -14.83 12.07
N PRO A 37 -2.13 -13.77 12.26
CA PRO A 37 -1.95 -12.84 13.37
C PRO A 37 -2.32 -13.51 14.70
N LYS A 38 -1.64 -13.13 15.79
CA LYS A 38 -1.95 -13.63 17.16
C LYS A 38 -3.31 -13.13 17.65
N SER A 39 -3.69 -11.92 17.26
CA SER A 39 -4.98 -11.30 17.57
C SER A 39 -5.29 -10.19 16.57
N ARG A 40 -6.55 -9.73 16.56
CA ARG A 40 -7.01 -8.59 15.77
C ARG A 40 -7.92 -7.71 16.63
N GLU A 41 -7.75 -6.40 16.47
CA GLU A 41 -8.64 -5.38 17.04
C GLU A 41 -9.27 -4.63 15.86
N THR A 42 -10.59 -4.47 15.89
CA THR A 42 -11.34 -3.80 14.82
C THR A 42 -11.04 -2.31 14.80
N LEU A 43 -10.69 -1.80 13.61
CA LEU A 43 -10.59 -0.37 13.35
C LEU A 43 -11.95 0.17 12.91
N SER A 44 -12.43 1.24 13.55
CA SER A 44 -13.66 1.92 13.13
C SER A 44 -13.37 2.78 11.90
N THR A 45 -14.06 2.51 10.80
CA THR A 45 -13.92 3.23 9.53
C THR A 45 -15.20 4.02 9.20
N PRO A 46 -15.12 5.14 8.47
CA PRO A 46 -13.91 5.71 7.87
C PRO A 46 -12.97 6.34 8.91
N VAL A 47 -11.66 6.24 8.69
CA VAL A 47 -10.66 6.93 9.51
C VAL A 47 -10.27 8.25 8.88
N SER A 48 -10.08 9.31 9.67
CA SER A 48 -9.75 10.63 9.13
C SER A 48 -8.28 10.86 8.83
N LEU A 49 -7.41 9.85 9.01
CA LEU A 49 -5.95 10.00 8.92
C LEU A 49 -5.29 8.84 8.18
N VAL A 50 -4.26 9.18 7.40
CA VAL A 50 -3.30 8.23 6.84
C VAL A 50 -1.91 8.59 7.37
N THR A 51 -1.17 7.61 7.86
CA THR A 51 0.23 7.81 8.26
C THR A 51 1.16 7.14 7.27
N ILE A 52 2.18 7.87 6.82
CA ILE A 52 3.18 7.40 5.85
C ILE A 52 4.48 7.09 6.58
N HIS A 53 5.05 5.92 6.28
CA HIS A 53 6.30 5.43 6.86
C HIS A 53 7.25 4.96 5.76
N HIS A 54 8.51 4.77 6.12
CA HIS A 54 9.40 3.88 5.39
C HIS A 54 9.87 2.76 6.32
N THR A 55 10.40 1.68 5.76
CA THR A 55 10.85 0.55 6.58
C THR A 55 12.22 0.81 7.21
N TYR A 56 13.09 1.59 6.55
CA TYR A 56 14.53 1.68 6.81
C TYR A 56 15.24 0.32 6.63
N ILE A 57 14.85 -0.67 7.41
CA ILE A 57 15.17 -2.09 7.25
C ILE A 57 13.84 -2.86 7.14
N PRO A 58 13.65 -3.71 6.11
CA PRO A 58 14.59 -4.06 5.05
C PRO A 58 14.80 -2.90 4.04
N PRO A 59 15.90 -2.94 3.26
CA PRO A 59 16.13 -1.99 2.16
C PRO A 59 15.12 -2.22 1.03
N ALA A 60 15.15 -1.32 0.03
CA ALA A 60 14.28 -1.41 -1.14
C ALA A 60 14.39 -2.76 -1.85
N CYS A 61 13.25 -3.23 -2.36
CA CYS A 61 13.12 -4.46 -3.13
C CYS A 61 12.70 -4.12 -4.57
N TYR A 62 13.03 -4.98 -5.52
CA TYR A 62 12.86 -4.72 -6.97
C TYR A 62 12.29 -5.94 -7.73
N SER A 63 11.60 -6.82 -7.01
CA SER A 63 10.85 -7.92 -7.60
C SER A 63 9.79 -8.40 -6.60
N LEU A 64 8.72 -9.02 -7.11
CA LEU A 64 7.67 -9.57 -6.26
C LEU A 64 8.24 -10.48 -5.17
N GLU A 65 9.10 -11.42 -5.53
CA GLU A 65 9.67 -12.39 -4.59
C GLU A 65 10.62 -11.73 -3.57
N ALA A 66 11.37 -10.71 -3.96
CA ALA A 66 12.19 -9.94 -3.01
C ALA A 66 11.31 -9.16 -2.03
N CYS A 67 10.24 -8.52 -2.52
CA CYS A 67 9.32 -7.77 -1.69
C CYS A 67 8.50 -8.69 -0.75
N LYS A 68 8.10 -9.88 -1.19
CA LYS A 68 7.48 -10.89 -0.30
C LYS A 68 8.43 -11.30 0.83
N LYS A 69 9.72 -11.54 0.53
CA LYS A 69 10.72 -11.84 1.57
C LYS A 69 10.88 -10.68 2.56
N ALA A 70 10.86 -9.43 2.08
CA ALA A 70 10.86 -8.25 2.92
C ALA A 70 9.63 -8.20 3.85
N MET A 71 8.43 -8.47 3.33
CA MET A 71 7.18 -8.57 4.11
C MET A 71 7.27 -9.64 5.21
N VAL A 72 7.72 -10.84 4.86
CA VAL A 72 7.91 -11.94 5.84
C VAL A 72 8.93 -11.56 6.90
N SER A 73 10.07 -10.97 6.51
CA SER A 73 11.10 -10.51 7.46
C SER A 73 10.57 -9.49 8.44
N MET A 74 9.80 -8.49 7.97
CA MET A 74 9.16 -7.51 8.85
C MET A 74 8.12 -8.14 9.77
N GLN A 75 7.28 -9.05 9.27
CA GLN A 75 6.28 -9.74 10.08
C GLN A 75 6.96 -10.61 11.17
N ASN A 76 8.07 -11.25 10.85
CA ASN A 76 8.86 -12.01 11.81
C ASN A 76 9.41 -11.11 12.91
N HIS A 77 10.14 -10.07 12.54
CA HIS A 77 10.68 -9.10 13.50
C HIS A 77 9.58 -8.48 14.39
N HIS A 78 8.47 -8.04 13.79
CA HIS A 78 7.39 -7.42 14.55
C HIS A 78 6.72 -8.36 15.55
N MET A 79 6.51 -9.65 15.23
CA MET A 79 5.82 -10.53 16.17
C MET A 79 6.74 -11.33 17.08
N ASP A 80 7.96 -11.66 16.64
CA ASP A 80 8.92 -12.46 17.42
C ASP A 80 9.79 -11.57 18.31
N ASP A 81 10.32 -10.47 17.77
CA ASP A 81 11.22 -9.59 18.52
C ASP A 81 10.46 -8.51 19.28
N ASN A 82 9.48 -7.83 18.63
CA ASN A 82 8.68 -6.79 19.28
C ASN A 82 7.46 -7.34 20.04
N GLY A 83 7.14 -8.63 19.86
CA GLY A 83 6.00 -9.27 20.53
C GLY A 83 4.62 -8.84 20.02
N TRP A 84 4.53 -8.16 18.87
CA TRP A 84 3.25 -7.66 18.34
C TRP A 84 2.35 -8.79 17.82
N ALA A 85 1.08 -8.45 17.61
CA ALA A 85 0.08 -9.39 17.11
C ALA A 85 0.27 -9.74 15.62
N ASP A 86 0.85 -8.84 14.84
CA ASP A 86 1.07 -8.95 13.39
C ASP A 86 2.08 -7.88 12.92
N ILE A 87 2.43 -7.86 11.63
CA ILE A 87 3.13 -6.74 10.99
C ILE A 87 2.49 -5.39 11.36
N GLY A 88 3.29 -4.37 11.67
CA GLY A 88 2.78 -3.12 12.25
C GLY A 88 1.89 -2.27 11.32
N TYR A 89 2.10 -2.36 10.01
CA TYR A 89 1.43 -1.50 9.01
C TYR A 89 0.12 -2.12 8.50
N ASN A 90 -0.82 -1.27 8.07
CA ASN A 90 -2.04 -1.71 7.40
C ASN A 90 -1.73 -2.16 5.96
N PHE A 91 -0.92 -1.38 5.26
CA PHE A 91 -0.44 -1.68 3.92
C PHE A 91 1.04 -1.36 3.78
N VAL A 92 1.69 -2.06 2.86
CA VAL A 92 3.11 -1.88 2.57
C VAL A 92 3.29 -1.83 1.05
N ILE A 93 4.12 -0.92 0.56
CA ILE A 93 4.37 -0.72 -0.87
C ILE A 93 5.85 -1.03 -1.14
N GLY A 94 6.12 -1.84 -2.15
CA GLY A 94 7.47 -2.13 -2.61
C GLY A 94 7.49 -2.33 -4.12
N ASP A 95 8.42 -1.66 -4.80
CA ASP A 95 8.55 -1.71 -6.26
C ASP A 95 7.24 -1.31 -6.98
N GLU A 96 6.58 -2.27 -7.63
CA GLU A 96 5.30 -2.10 -8.32
C GLU A 96 4.09 -2.73 -7.58
N TYR A 97 4.29 -3.16 -6.33
CA TYR A 97 3.31 -3.97 -5.59
C TYR A 97 2.81 -3.27 -4.31
N VAL A 98 1.51 -3.42 -4.05
CA VAL A 98 0.89 -3.10 -2.77
C VAL A 98 0.60 -4.40 -2.02
N PHE A 99 1.10 -4.55 -0.80
CA PHE A 99 0.91 -5.72 0.05
C PHE A 99 -0.07 -5.42 1.18
N MET A 100 -1.00 -6.34 1.41
CA MET A 100 -1.89 -6.29 2.55
C MET A 100 -1.13 -6.66 3.83
N GLY A 101 -0.97 -5.70 4.74
CA GLY A 101 -0.55 -5.95 6.12
C GLY A 101 -1.77 -6.31 6.96
N ARG A 102 -2.14 -5.43 7.90
CA ARG A 102 -3.36 -5.58 8.71
C ARG A 102 -4.65 -5.26 7.96
N GLY A 103 -4.57 -4.61 6.80
CA GLY A 103 -5.71 -4.26 5.97
C GLY A 103 -6.54 -3.08 6.50
N TRP A 104 -7.71 -2.86 5.91
CA TRP A 104 -8.53 -1.66 6.12
C TRP A 104 -9.22 -1.56 7.48
N GLN A 105 -9.55 -2.70 8.10
CA GLN A 105 -10.47 -2.75 9.27
C GLN A 105 -9.81 -3.29 10.53
N THR A 106 -8.48 -3.29 10.59
CA THR A 106 -7.72 -3.77 11.76
C THR A 106 -6.79 -2.68 12.27
N VAL A 107 -6.78 -2.44 13.58
CA VAL A 107 -5.89 -1.45 14.24
C VAL A 107 -4.42 -1.76 13.97
N GLY A 108 -3.66 -0.72 13.64
CA GLY A 108 -2.21 -0.76 13.36
C GLY A 108 -1.32 -0.91 14.59
N ALA A 109 0.00 -0.96 14.38
CA ALA A 109 1.03 -0.77 15.41
C ALA A 109 2.21 0.08 14.90
N HIS A 110 1.92 1.06 14.03
CA HIS A 110 2.91 1.86 13.30
C HIS A 110 3.09 3.28 13.86
N ALA A 111 2.09 3.85 14.55
CA ALA A 111 2.15 5.20 15.09
C ALA A 111 1.46 5.25 16.46
N LYS A 112 2.26 5.30 17.53
CA LYS A 112 1.76 5.39 18.91
C LYS A 112 0.81 6.60 19.03
N ALA A 113 -0.38 6.37 19.61
CA ALA A 113 -1.53 7.30 19.68
C ALA A 113 -2.39 7.47 18.41
N TYR A 114 -1.98 6.95 17.26
CA TYR A 114 -2.74 7.09 16.00
C TYR A 114 -3.21 5.75 15.41
N ASN A 115 -2.73 4.62 15.94
CA ASN A 115 -3.04 3.28 15.44
C ASN A 115 -4.54 2.96 15.29
N ASN A 116 -5.40 3.51 16.16
CA ASN A 116 -6.83 3.25 16.19
C ASN A 116 -7.68 4.30 15.46
N ILE A 117 -7.04 5.28 14.82
CA ILE A 117 -7.69 6.37 14.08
C ILE A 117 -7.02 6.64 12.73
N SER A 118 -6.19 5.72 12.23
CA SER A 118 -5.48 5.90 10.97
C SER A 118 -5.19 4.59 10.23
N ILE A 119 -4.96 4.71 8.92
CA ILE A 119 -4.35 3.67 8.10
C ILE A 119 -2.85 3.96 7.98
N GLY A 120 -2.01 3.01 8.39
CA GLY A 120 -0.56 3.07 8.20
C GLY A 120 -0.12 2.46 6.88
N ILE A 121 0.52 3.25 6.04
CA ILE A 121 1.12 2.81 4.77
C ILE A 121 2.64 2.97 4.87
N SER A 122 3.39 1.90 4.66
CA SER A 122 4.86 1.94 4.67
C SER A 122 5.44 1.66 3.29
N PHE A 123 6.50 2.39 2.92
CA PHE A 123 7.30 2.12 1.73
C PHE A 123 8.52 1.28 2.09
N ILE A 124 8.75 0.15 1.40
CA ILE A 124 9.93 -0.71 1.63
C ILE A 124 11.17 0.00 1.11
N GLY A 125 12.04 0.43 2.02
CA GLY A 125 13.30 1.10 1.72
C GLY A 125 13.72 2.10 2.79
N ASP A 126 14.89 2.69 2.58
CA ASP A 126 15.41 3.83 3.32
C ASP A 126 15.31 5.08 2.43
N TYR A 127 14.45 6.01 2.83
CA TYR A 127 14.14 7.24 2.09
C TYR A 127 14.49 8.48 2.88
N ARG A 128 15.55 8.42 3.70
CA ARG A 128 16.08 9.60 4.41
C ARG A 128 16.72 10.59 3.43
N GLU A 129 17.44 10.07 2.43
CA GLU A 129 18.20 10.87 1.45
C GLU A 129 17.69 10.68 0.01
N GLU A 130 16.85 9.67 -0.22
CA GLU A 130 16.28 9.33 -1.53
C GLU A 130 14.76 9.39 -1.49
N VAL A 131 14.14 9.61 -2.65
CA VAL A 131 12.68 9.60 -2.81
C VAL A 131 12.25 8.23 -3.33
N PRO A 132 11.13 7.64 -2.85
CA PRO A 132 10.57 6.43 -3.45
C PRO A 132 10.36 6.59 -4.96
N SER A 133 10.38 5.47 -5.69
CA SER A 133 10.14 5.51 -7.13
C SER A 133 8.78 6.14 -7.45
N GLN A 134 8.66 6.78 -8.62
CA GLN A 134 7.38 7.36 -9.04
C GLN A 134 6.25 6.32 -9.10
N GLN A 135 6.59 5.07 -9.41
CA GLN A 135 5.65 3.95 -9.37
C GLN A 135 5.12 3.73 -7.95
N MET A 136 5.99 3.64 -6.94
CA MET A 136 5.59 3.47 -5.54
C MET A 136 4.71 4.64 -5.08
N LEU A 137 5.10 5.88 -5.39
CA LEU A 137 4.32 7.08 -5.03
C LEU A 137 2.93 7.07 -5.69
N SER A 138 2.83 6.61 -6.94
CA SER A 138 1.58 6.50 -7.67
C SER A 138 0.66 5.44 -7.07
N LEU A 139 1.21 4.28 -6.67
CA LEU A 139 0.48 3.24 -5.94
C LEU A 139 -0.01 3.73 -4.58
N GLY A 140 0.81 4.50 -3.85
CA GLY A 140 0.39 5.08 -2.57
C GLY A 140 -0.81 6.03 -2.73
N LYS A 141 -0.78 6.90 -3.74
CA LYS A 141 -1.91 7.77 -4.06
C LYS A 141 -3.16 6.99 -4.47
N ALA A 142 -3.00 5.99 -5.34
CA ALA A 142 -4.11 5.15 -5.80
C ALA A 142 -4.73 4.34 -4.65
N LEU A 143 -3.91 3.85 -3.71
CA LEU A 143 -4.37 3.13 -2.54
C LEU A 143 -5.18 4.05 -1.60
N ILE A 144 -4.72 5.28 -1.37
CA ILE A 144 -5.46 6.26 -0.56
C ILE A 144 -6.79 6.59 -1.22
N GLN A 145 -6.79 6.85 -2.53
CA GLN A 145 -8.02 7.14 -3.27
C GLN A 145 -9.01 5.96 -3.19
N CYS A 146 -8.52 4.73 -3.38
CA CYS A 146 -9.31 3.52 -3.18
C CYS A 146 -9.95 3.45 -1.78
N GLY A 147 -9.20 3.83 -0.73
CA GLY A 147 -9.73 3.88 0.63
C GLY A 147 -10.84 4.91 0.81
N ILE A 148 -10.71 6.09 0.20
CA ILE A 148 -11.74 7.14 0.20
C ILE A 148 -13.00 6.66 -0.54
N ASP A 149 -12.83 6.12 -1.75
CA ASP A 149 -13.94 5.69 -2.61
C ASP A 149 -14.75 4.53 -1.99
N ASN A 150 -14.12 3.75 -1.10
CA ASN A 150 -14.74 2.63 -0.39
C ASN A 150 -15.08 2.95 1.08
N ASN A 151 -15.03 4.22 1.50
CA ASN A 151 -15.40 4.68 2.84
C ASN A 151 -14.59 4.02 3.98
N PHE A 152 -13.32 3.70 3.70
CA PHE A 152 -12.33 3.30 4.71
C PHE A 152 -11.55 4.49 5.28
N ILE A 153 -11.35 5.52 4.46
CA ILE A 153 -10.70 6.80 4.78
C ILE A 153 -11.71 7.93 4.54
#